data_AF-A0ABD3KCG4-F1
#
_entry.id   AF-A0ABD3KCG4-F1
#
_cell.length_a   1.000
_cell.length_b   1.000
_cell.length_c   1.000
_cell.angle_alpha   90.00
_cell.angle_beta   90.00
_cell.angle_gamma   90.00
#
_symmetry.space_group_name_H-M   'P 1'
#
loop_
_entity.id
_entity.type
_entity.pdbx_description
1 polymer ?
#
loop_
_entity_poly.entity_id
_entity_poly.type
_entity_poly.pdbx_seq_one_letter_code
_entity_poly.pdbx_strand_id
1 'polypeptide(L)'
;MTKRGLLRADIATECAGQIRCRELANSSSFCRKLYSEIEDVGWERLVRLGDNLTFLSFRILDASERVHVMEVQVDQTYPQCPPSISGDVPYIPKIEWSATSRLKDAVIQFKKHVDSLEDFWSTLDDIDNSLWVVDPKFPCRAMCHRLVNIGNDCIVMLSISAQNPKTVPECRFMGPDSSISPLRKAWSRNCKKWMPEKPFRDNLVCIFGFELPKGPDTEKDEQQVECGICYAQHLPIEDELGTKSGCATDYQCDNANCSRAFHSLCIIDWLRSITTTRQSFDVLFGSCPYCSEPIAVKINNTRS
;
A
#
# COMPACT_ATOMS: atom_id res chain seq x y z
N MET A 1 12.03 -48.77 41.10
CA MET A 1 12.28 -47.36 40.75
C MET A 1 12.69 -46.60 42.01
N THR A 2 13.92 -46.10 42.07
CA THR A 2 14.52 -45.49 43.25
C THR A 2 13.96 -44.08 43.51
N LYS A 3 13.72 -43.71 44.77
CA LYS A 3 13.19 -42.40 45.22
C LYS A 3 13.92 -41.17 44.64
N ARG A 4 15.15 -41.31 44.14
CA ARG A 4 15.92 -40.26 43.44
C ARG A 4 15.41 -39.94 42.03
N GLY A 5 14.70 -40.86 41.37
CA GLY A 5 14.14 -40.67 40.02
C GLY A 5 12.85 -39.86 40.00
N LEU A 6 11.98 -40.01 41.01
CA LEU A 6 10.76 -39.20 41.15
C LEU A 6 11.09 -37.74 41.49
N LEU A 7 12.01 -37.49 42.44
CA LEU A 7 12.39 -36.12 42.82
C LEU A 7 12.94 -35.28 41.65
N ARG A 8 13.67 -35.90 40.71
CA ARG A 8 14.20 -35.20 39.52
C ARG A 8 13.13 -34.89 38.47
N ALA A 9 12.11 -35.74 38.34
CA ALA A 9 10.98 -35.51 37.43
C ALA A 9 10.04 -34.41 37.97
N ASP A 10 9.83 -34.38 39.28
CA ASP A 10 9.01 -33.35 39.94
C ASP A 10 9.66 -31.96 39.85
N ILE A 11 10.97 -31.84 40.08
CA ILE A 11 11.70 -30.56 39.96
C ILE A 11 11.74 -30.06 38.51
N ALA A 12 11.87 -30.95 37.52
CA ALA A 12 11.86 -30.56 36.10
C ALA A 12 10.48 -30.07 35.64
N THR A 13 9.41 -30.68 36.15
CA THR A 13 8.02 -30.31 35.83
C THR A 13 7.62 -29.00 36.52
N GLU A 14 8.08 -28.77 37.75
CA GLU A 14 7.88 -27.52 38.50
C GLU A 14 8.66 -26.35 37.88
N CYS A 15 9.88 -26.60 37.39
CA CYS A 15 10.69 -25.62 36.67
C CYS A 15 10.05 -25.25 35.31
N ALA A 16 9.54 -26.24 34.55
CA ALA A 16 8.82 -26.00 33.30
C ALA A 16 7.50 -25.23 33.52
N GLY A 17 6.78 -25.51 34.61
CA GLY A 17 5.59 -24.77 35.02
C GLY A 17 5.88 -23.30 35.38
N GLN A 18 6.99 -23.04 36.09
CA GLN A 18 7.42 -21.67 36.41
C GLN A 18 7.87 -20.89 35.17
N ILE A 19 8.53 -21.53 34.20
CA ILE A 19 8.90 -20.89 32.93
C ILE A 19 7.63 -20.49 32.16
N ARG A 20 6.67 -21.42 32.01
CA ARG A 20 5.41 -21.16 31.31
C ARG A 20 4.57 -20.07 32.00
N CYS A 21 4.52 -20.04 33.34
CA CYS A 21 3.83 -19.00 34.08
C CYS A 21 4.51 -17.62 33.92
N ARG A 22 5.85 -17.57 33.85
CA ARG A 22 6.60 -16.33 33.58
C ARG A 22 6.41 -15.85 32.15
N GLU A 23 6.38 -16.76 31.17
CA GLU A 23 6.11 -16.45 29.77
C GLU A 23 4.69 -15.88 29.58
N LEU A 24 3.69 -16.49 30.21
CA LEU A 24 2.30 -16.00 30.18
C LEU A 24 2.17 -14.65 30.90
N ALA A 25 2.84 -14.47 32.04
CA ALA A 25 2.82 -13.19 32.77
C ALA A 25 3.51 -12.07 31.97
N ASN A 26 4.66 -12.36 31.34
CA ASN A 26 5.38 -11.43 30.47
C ASN A 26 4.59 -11.09 29.20
N SER A 27 3.90 -12.08 28.62
CA SER A 27 2.96 -11.86 27.53
C SER A 27 1.82 -10.94 27.99
N SER A 28 1.24 -11.16 29.18
CA SER A 28 0.15 -10.32 29.69
C SER A 28 0.55 -8.88 29.98
N SER A 29 1.78 -8.65 30.47
CA SER A 29 2.30 -7.30 30.74
C SER A 29 2.66 -6.55 29.45
N PHE A 30 3.22 -7.27 28.48
CA PHE A 30 3.47 -6.77 27.13
C PHE A 30 2.16 -6.35 26.44
N CYS A 31 1.15 -7.23 26.43
CA CYS A 31 -0.16 -6.94 25.84
C CYS A 31 -0.75 -5.68 26.47
N ARG A 32 -0.85 -5.62 27.81
CA ARG A 32 -1.41 -4.46 28.51
C ARG A 32 -0.69 -3.16 28.18
N LYS A 33 0.64 -3.21 28.07
CA LYS A 33 1.43 -2.05 27.66
C LYS A 33 1.05 -1.60 26.25
N LEU A 34 1.00 -2.51 25.29
CA LEU A 34 0.64 -2.20 23.91
C LEU A 34 -0.77 -1.63 23.79
N TYR A 35 -1.76 -2.20 24.49
CA TYR A 35 -3.13 -1.66 24.54
C TYR A 35 -3.16 -0.22 25.06
N SER A 36 -2.43 0.07 26.14
CA SER A 36 -2.30 1.44 26.65
C SER A 36 -1.60 2.38 25.66
N GLU A 37 -0.65 1.87 24.87
CA GLU A 37 0.03 2.65 23.83
C GLU A 37 -0.86 2.92 22.61
N ILE A 38 -1.72 1.98 22.24
CA ILE A 38 -2.75 2.18 21.21
C ILE A 38 -3.75 3.24 21.67
N GLU A 39 -4.19 3.19 22.93
CA GLU A 39 -5.11 4.19 23.48
C GLU A 39 -4.49 5.60 23.49
N ASP A 40 -3.20 5.70 23.81
CA ASP A 40 -2.40 6.94 23.68
C ASP A 40 -2.33 7.47 22.23
N VAL A 41 -2.35 6.59 21.22
CA VAL A 41 -2.35 6.96 19.80
C VAL A 41 -3.75 7.34 19.31
N GLY A 42 -4.78 6.66 19.81
CA GLY A 42 -6.17 6.77 19.38
C GLY A 42 -6.64 5.52 18.64
N TRP A 43 -7.68 4.88 19.16
CA TRP A 43 -8.30 3.68 18.58
C TRP A 43 -8.91 3.95 17.20
N GLU A 44 -9.37 5.17 16.95
CA GLU A 44 -9.93 5.60 15.66
C GLU A 44 -8.91 5.64 14.53
N ARG A 45 -7.61 5.65 14.88
CA ARG A 45 -6.50 5.61 13.92
C ARG A 45 -6.01 4.19 13.68
N LEU A 46 -6.34 3.23 14.54
CA LEU A 46 -5.92 1.85 14.35
C LEU A 46 -6.70 1.23 13.19
N VAL A 47 -5.98 0.74 12.18
CA VAL A 47 -6.54 0.07 11.00
C VAL A 47 -6.54 -1.44 11.18
N ARG A 48 -5.45 -1.99 11.75
CA ARG A 48 -5.29 -3.43 11.96
C ARG A 48 -4.47 -3.69 13.21
N LEU A 49 -4.83 -4.75 13.92
CA LEU A 49 -4.06 -5.34 15.00
C LEU A 49 -3.89 -6.83 14.70
N GLY A 50 -2.66 -7.32 14.66
CA GLY A 50 -2.39 -8.75 14.46
C GLY A 50 -2.78 -9.55 15.70
N ASP A 51 -3.24 -10.80 15.49
CA ASP A 51 -3.72 -11.71 16.55
C ASP A 51 -2.70 -11.92 17.68
N ASN A 52 -1.41 -11.88 17.35
CA ASN A 52 -0.30 -12.05 18.28
C ASN A 52 0.21 -10.73 18.88
N LEU A 53 -0.44 -9.60 18.57
CA LEU A 53 -0.07 -8.25 18.99
C LEU A 53 1.35 -7.83 18.59
N THR A 54 1.92 -8.45 17.56
CA THR A 54 3.25 -8.09 17.02
C THR A 54 3.16 -7.19 15.79
N PHE A 55 1.97 -6.99 15.24
CA PHE A 55 1.73 -6.16 14.06
C PHE A 55 0.59 -5.19 14.34
N LEU A 56 0.79 -3.92 14.02
CA LEU A 56 -0.20 -2.87 14.10
C LEU A 56 -0.15 -2.04 12.82
N SER A 57 -1.26 -1.45 12.41
CA SER A 57 -1.24 -0.43 11.38
C SER A 57 -2.11 0.76 11.77
N PHE A 58 -1.60 1.96 11.52
CA PHE A 58 -2.26 3.22 11.86
C PHE A 58 -2.55 4.04 10.60
N ARG A 59 -3.77 4.57 10.53
CA ARG A 59 -4.22 5.54 9.54
C ARG A 59 -3.67 6.91 9.89
N ILE A 60 -3.09 7.58 8.90
CA ILE A 60 -2.51 8.90 9.01
C ILE A 60 -3.08 9.76 7.87
N LEU A 61 -3.63 10.92 8.21
CA LEU A 61 -4.10 11.90 7.23
C LEU A 61 -3.01 12.95 7.00
N ASP A 62 -2.75 13.31 5.76
CA ASP A 62 -1.94 14.49 5.43
C ASP A 62 -2.77 15.78 5.42
N ALA A 63 -2.15 16.90 5.05
CA ALA A 63 -2.80 18.20 5.02
C ALA A 63 -3.90 18.32 3.96
N SER A 64 -3.84 17.50 2.92
CA SER A 64 -4.84 17.40 1.84
C SER A 64 -5.84 16.26 2.07
N GLU A 65 -5.96 15.79 3.32
CA GLU A 65 -6.86 14.71 3.75
C GLU A 65 -6.63 13.36 3.03
N ARG A 66 -5.48 13.17 2.38
CA ARG A 66 -5.14 11.88 1.79
C ARG A 66 -4.78 10.90 2.89
N VAL A 67 -5.21 9.65 2.70
CA VAL A 67 -5.00 8.57 3.65
C VAL A 67 -3.67 7.88 3.38
N HIS A 68 -2.86 7.77 4.43
CA HIS A 68 -1.62 7.01 4.49
C HIS A 68 -1.72 5.95 5.57
N VAL A 69 -1.03 4.82 5.37
CA VAL A 69 -0.97 3.74 6.36
C VAL A 69 0.46 3.58 6.84
N MET A 70 0.65 3.65 8.16
CA MET A 70 1.88 3.32 8.85
C MET A 70 1.73 1.95 9.47
N GLU A 71 2.52 1.00 9.03
CA GLU A 71 2.59 -0.34 9.61
C GLU A 71 3.74 -0.41 10.61
N VAL A 72 3.50 -1.10 11.71
CA VAL A 72 4.41 -1.23 12.85
C VAL A 72 4.53 -2.70 13.21
N GLN A 73 5.76 -3.20 13.22
CA GLN A 73 6.09 -4.51 13.72
C GLN A 73 6.90 -4.39 15.01
N VAL A 74 6.41 -5.01 16.07
CA VAL A 74 7.05 -5.08 17.39
C VAL A 74 7.48 -6.50 17.68
N ASP A 75 8.62 -6.67 18.34
CA ASP A 75 9.10 -7.97 18.81
C ASP A 75 9.34 -7.95 20.33
N GLN A 76 9.91 -9.03 20.86
CA GLN A 76 10.16 -9.18 22.30
C GLN A 76 11.18 -8.19 22.87
N THR A 77 11.95 -7.51 22.02
CA THR A 77 12.93 -6.49 22.44
C THR A 77 12.29 -5.12 22.61
N TYR A 78 11.03 -4.95 22.21
CA TYR A 78 10.29 -3.71 22.37
C TYR A 78 10.02 -3.38 23.85
N PRO A 79 10.18 -2.10 24.30
CA PRO A 79 10.60 -0.92 23.54
C PRO A 79 12.12 -0.65 23.63
N GLN A 80 12.93 -1.57 24.16
CA GLN A 80 14.38 -1.36 24.27
C GLN A 80 15.02 -1.14 22.91
N CYS A 81 14.49 -1.83 21.89
CA CYS A 81 14.77 -1.54 20.49
C CYS A 81 13.54 -0.90 19.81
N PRO A 82 13.78 -0.07 18.76
CA PRO A 82 12.69 0.52 17.99
C PRO A 82 11.84 -0.55 17.30
N PRO A 83 10.53 -0.30 17.12
CA PRO A 83 9.74 -1.12 16.22
C PRO A 83 10.22 -0.99 14.77
N SER A 84 9.99 -2.02 13.96
CA SER A 84 10.12 -1.91 12.50
C SER A 84 8.92 -1.17 11.95
N ILE A 85 9.16 -0.23 11.03
CA ILE A 85 8.13 0.65 10.47
C ILE A 85 8.16 0.59 8.95
N SER A 86 6.98 0.46 8.35
CA SER A 86 6.72 0.49 6.91
C SER A 86 5.49 1.34 6.62
N GLY A 87 5.28 1.66 5.35
CA GLY A 87 4.08 2.36 4.91
C GLY A 87 4.17 2.79 3.44
N ASP A 88 3.05 3.28 2.91
CA ASP A 88 2.93 3.71 1.52
C ASP A 88 3.55 5.10 1.29
N VAL A 89 4.83 5.24 1.62
CA VAL A 89 5.63 6.46 1.43
C VAL A 89 6.84 6.15 0.54
N PRO A 90 7.35 7.13 -0.23
CA PRO A 90 8.47 6.91 -1.15
C PRO A 90 9.76 6.46 -0.45
N TYR A 91 9.90 6.78 0.84
CA TYR A 91 10.96 6.28 1.71
C TYR A 91 10.53 6.36 3.17
N ILE A 92 10.99 5.41 3.99
CA ILE A 92 10.68 5.35 5.41
C ILE A 92 11.58 6.36 6.17
N PRO A 93 11.02 7.19 7.07
CA PRO A 93 11.81 8.11 7.87
C PRO A 93 12.64 7.35 8.90
N LYS A 94 13.81 7.88 9.25
CA LYS A 94 14.53 7.40 10.42
C LYS A 94 13.79 7.87 11.67
N ILE A 95 13.22 6.93 12.41
CA ILE A 95 12.54 7.22 13.67
C ILE A 95 13.57 7.32 14.79
N GLU A 96 13.56 8.46 15.47
CA GLU A 96 14.31 8.65 16.69
C GLU A 96 13.62 7.89 17.82
N TRP A 97 14.36 6.96 18.44
CA TRP A 97 13.81 6.03 19.41
C TRP A 97 14.74 5.86 20.60
N SER A 98 14.15 5.74 21.78
CA SER A 98 14.81 5.45 23.05
C SER A 98 14.03 4.38 23.81
N ALA A 99 14.65 3.77 24.82
CA ALA A 99 13.97 2.77 25.66
C ALA A 99 12.71 3.29 26.40
N THR A 100 12.55 4.62 26.49
CA THR A 100 11.37 5.28 27.07
C THR A 100 10.35 5.73 26.03
N SER A 101 10.66 5.61 24.74
CA SER A 101 9.74 5.95 23.65
C SER A 101 8.55 4.99 23.59
N ARG A 102 7.43 5.49 23.08
CA ARG A 102 6.15 4.79 22.92
C ARG A 102 5.67 4.88 21.47
N LEU A 103 4.69 4.07 21.07
CA LEU A 103 4.12 4.05 19.71
C LEU A 103 3.70 5.44 19.23
N LYS A 104 3.10 6.26 20.10
CA LYS A 104 2.71 7.64 19.77
C LYS A 104 3.87 8.50 19.27
N ASP A 105 5.08 8.30 19.81
CA ASP A 105 6.25 9.07 19.40
C ASP A 105 6.65 8.73 17.98
N ALA A 106 6.55 7.45 17.60
CA ALA A 106 6.79 6.99 16.23
C ALA A 106 5.69 7.49 15.27
N VAL A 107 4.41 7.42 15.68
CA VAL A 107 3.28 7.92 14.87
C VAL A 107 3.39 9.43 14.62
N ILE A 108 3.75 10.22 15.63
CA ILE A 108 3.98 11.66 15.49
C ILE A 108 5.12 11.95 14.52
N GLN A 109 6.23 11.22 14.62
CA GLN A 109 7.37 11.38 13.70
C GLN A 109 7.00 10.99 12.27
N PHE A 110 6.25 9.90 12.08
CA PHE A 110 5.78 9.47 10.77
C PHE A 110 4.79 10.47 10.18
N LYS A 111 3.86 11.03 10.98
CA LYS A 111 2.95 12.11 10.54
C LYS A 111 3.73 13.32 10.04
N LYS A 112 4.76 13.77 10.77
CA LYS A 112 5.62 14.88 10.33
C LYS A 112 6.33 14.56 9.02
N HIS A 113 6.78 13.32 8.84
CA HIS A 113 7.37 12.86 7.60
C HIS A 113 6.37 12.89 6.44
N VAL A 114 5.16 12.37 6.65
CA VAL A 114 4.05 12.46 5.69
C VAL A 114 3.79 13.92 5.31
N ASP A 115 3.68 14.82 6.28
CA ASP A 115 3.45 16.25 6.01
C ASP A 115 4.58 16.90 5.21
N SER A 116 5.82 16.43 5.37
CA SER A 116 6.96 16.93 4.59
C SER A 116 6.93 16.51 3.11
N LEU A 117 6.11 15.50 2.77
CA LEU A 117 5.96 14.94 1.42
C LEU A 117 4.72 15.48 0.67
N GLU A 118 4.03 16.48 1.24
CA GLU A 118 2.83 17.10 0.64
C GLU A 118 3.05 17.55 -0.81
N ASP A 119 4.18 18.23 -1.07
CA ASP A 119 4.56 18.70 -2.41
C ASP A 119 4.81 17.53 -3.37
N PHE A 120 5.25 16.37 -2.88
CA PHE A 120 5.51 15.20 -3.70
C PHE A 120 4.21 14.58 -4.21
N TRP A 121 3.25 14.32 -3.32
CA TRP A 121 1.96 13.78 -3.75
C TRP A 121 1.16 14.79 -4.57
N SER A 122 1.23 16.08 -4.25
CA SER A 122 0.59 17.12 -5.07
C SER A 122 1.15 17.17 -6.49
N THR A 123 2.46 16.95 -6.65
CA THR A 123 3.09 16.85 -7.98
C THR A 123 2.64 15.60 -8.74
N LEU A 124 2.53 14.45 -8.05
CA LEU A 124 2.01 13.23 -8.66
C LEU A 124 0.53 13.39 -9.05
N ASP A 125 -0.28 14.02 -8.20
CA ASP A 125 -1.69 14.31 -8.48
C ASP A 125 -1.81 15.25 -9.71
N ASP A 126 -0.93 16.26 -9.88
CA ASP A 126 -0.87 17.09 -11.10
C ASP A 126 -0.53 16.27 -12.34
N ILE A 127 0.49 15.39 -12.26
CA ILE A 127 0.84 14.48 -13.37
C ILE A 127 -0.34 13.59 -13.75
N ASP A 128 -0.95 12.94 -12.75
CA ASP A 128 -2.03 11.96 -12.94
C ASP A 128 -3.28 12.63 -13.53
N ASN A 129 -3.54 13.90 -13.19
CA ASN A 129 -4.68 14.65 -13.70
C ASN A 129 -4.44 15.35 -15.04
N SER A 130 -3.19 15.72 -15.35
CA SER A 130 -2.87 16.55 -16.53
C SER A 130 -2.25 15.77 -17.68
N LEU A 131 -1.72 14.56 -17.47
CA LEU A 131 -1.01 13.79 -18.49
C LEU A 131 -1.70 12.45 -18.79
N TRP A 132 -1.43 11.88 -19.95
CA TRP A 132 -1.86 10.50 -20.25
C TRP A 132 -0.93 9.50 -19.56
N VAL A 133 -1.21 9.21 -18.29
CA VAL A 133 -0.52 8.15 -17.53
C VAL A 133 -1.02 6.79 -17.98
N VAL A 134 -0.10 5.95 -18.45
CA VAL A 134 -0.32 4.56 -18.89
C VAL A 134 -0.16 3.58 -17.73
N ASP A 135 0.79 3.87 -16.83
CA ASP A 135 1.12 3.04 -15.67
C ASP A 135 1.68 3.92 -14.54
N PRO A 136 1.31 3.64 -13.27
CA PRO A 136 0.37 2.61 -12.81
C PRO A 136 -1.09 2.99 -13.08
N LYS A 137 -1.94 2.00 -13.39
CA LYS A 137 -3.41 2.21 -13.47
C LYS A 137 -4.02 2.54 -12.09
N PHE A 138 -3.41 2.01 -11.03
CA PHE A 138 -3.79 2.23 -9.64
C PHE A 138 -2.55 2.66 -8.84
N PRO A 139 -2.26 3.97 -8.77
CA PRO A 139 -1.05 4.46 -8.12
C PRO A 139 -1.11 4.24 -6.59
N CYS A 140 -0.04 3.63 -6.03
CA CYS A 140 0.18 3.70 -4.59
C CYS A 140 1.05 4.92 -4.22
N ARG A 141 0.93 5.38 -2.98
CA ARG A 141 1.59 6.61 -2.52
C ARG A 141 3.12 6.49 -2.36
N ALA A 142 3.66 5.27 -2.42
CA ALA A 142 5.10 5.02 -2.47
C ALA A 142 5.71 5.11 -3.89
N MET A 143 4.90 5.07 -4.95
CA MET A 143 5.40 5.05 -6.33
C MET A 143 5.89 6.42 -6.79
N CYS A 144 7.19 6.51 -7.06
CA CYS A 144 7.86 7.72 -7.52
C CYS A 144 7.97 7.87 -9.05
N HIS A 145 7.41 6.94 -9.83
CA HIS A 145 7.47 7.01 -11.29
C HIS A 145 6.09 6.96 -11.94
N ARG A 146 6.01 7.51 -13.16
CA ARG A 146 4.84 7.45 -14.04
C ARG A 146 5.28 7.17 -15.47
N LEU A 147 4.62 6.22 -16.14
CA LEU A 147 4.75 6.03 -17.57
C LEU A 147 3.73 6.92 -18.28
N VAL A 148 4.20 7.90 -19.03
CA VAL A 148 3.35 8.87 -19.73
C VAL A 148 3.42 8.62 -21.23
N ASN A 149 2.26 8.51 -21.88
CA ASN A 149 2.16 8.49 -23.33
C ASN A 149 2.41 9.90 -23.87
N ILE A 150 3.37 10.02 -24.79
CA ILE A 150 3.75 11.30 -25.41
C ILE A 150 3.44 11.33 -26.92
N GLY A 151 2.69 10.34 -27.43
CA GLY A 151 2.29 10.19 -28.83
C GLY A 151 3.30 9.44 -29.69
N ASN A 152 2.93 9.14 -30.94
CA ASN A 152 3.79 8.45 -31.92
C ASN A 152 4.44 7.16 -31.40
N ASP A 153 3.66 6.33 -30.71
CA ASP A 153 4.11 5.08 -30.08
C ASP A 153 5.29 5.27 -29.11
N CYS A 154 5.40 6.46 -28.50
CA CYS A 154 6.43 6.79 -27.53
C CYS A 154 5.85 6.95 -26.13
N ILE A 155 6.58 6.41 -25.16
CA ILE A 155 6.31 6.52 -23.72
C ILE A 155 7.54 7.14 -23.06
N VAL A 156 7.32 8.03 -22.10
CA VAL A 156 8.37 8.51 -21.20
C VAL A 156 8.09 8.02 -19.79
N MET A 157 9.06 7.35 -19.18
CA MET A 157 9.06 7.12 -17.74
C MET A 157 9.63 8.36 -17.06
N LEU A 158 8.80 9.02 -16.28
CA LEU A 158 9.17 10.13 -15.41
C LEU A 158 9.50 9.57 -14.04
N SER A 159 10.70 9.82 -13.52
CA SER A 159 11.05 9.53 -12.12
C SER A 159 11.07 10.85 -11.33
N ILE A 160 10.17 10.96 -10.36
CA ILE A 160 9.95 12.15 -9.54
C ILE A 160 10.72 12.00 -8.22
N SER A 161 11.56 12.98 -7.90
CA SER A 161 12.26 13.01 -6.62
C SER A 161 11.27 13.31 -5.50
N ALA A 162 11.18 12.45 -4.50
CA ALA A 162 10.34 12.70 -3.32
C ALA A 162 10.81 13.91 -2.50
N GLN A 163 12.11 14.22 -2.52
CA GLN A 163 12.69 15.35 -1.79
C GLN A 163 12.57 16.66 -2.56
N ASN A 164 12.57 16.60 -3.90
CA ASN A 164 12.53 17.78 -4.77
C ASN A 164 11.54 17.57 -5.95
N PRO A 165 10.25 17.38 -5.66
CA PRO A 165 9.29 16.87 -6.65
C PRO A 165 9.01 17.84 -7.80
N LYS A 166 9.12 19.14 -7.56
CA LYS A 166 8.92 20.20 -8.56
C LYS A 166 10.15 20.43 -9.46
N THR A 167 11.26 19.73 -9.24
CA THR A 167 12.47 19.87 -10.08
C THR A 167 12.37 19.03 -11.36
N VAL A 168 13.29 19.25 -12.30
CA VAL A 168 13.33 18.50 -13.56
C VAL A 168 13.43 16.98 -13.26
N PRO A 169 12.49 16.16 -13.78
CA PRO A 169 12.50 14.72 -13.50
C PRO A 169 13.61 14.01 -14.27
N GLU A 170 13.98 12.82 -13.80
CA GLU A 170 14.72 11.89 -14.65
C GLU A 170 13.76 11.31 -15.69
N CYS A 171 14.19 11.19 -16.96
CA CYS A 171 13.36 10.73 -18.05
C CYS A 171 13.99 9.57 -18.80
N ARG A 172 13.23 8.48 -18.96
CA ARG A 172 13.59 7.36 -19.83
C ARG A 172 12.56 7.18 -20.93
N PHE A 173 13.00 7.44 -22.17
CA PHE A 173 12.17 7.33 -23.37
C PHE A 173 12.15 5.89 -23.92
N MET A 174 10.97 5.43 -24.32
CA MET A 174 10.66 4.12 -24.87
C MET A 174 9.77 4.26 -26.12
N GLY A 175 9.96 3.41 -27.14
CA GLY A 175 9.39 3.59 -28.48
C GLY A 175 10.43 3.44 -29.62
N PRO A 176 10.04 3.67 -30.89
CA PRO A 176 10.92 3.57 -32.05
C PRO A 176 12.06 4.60 -32.02
N ASP A 177 13.28 4.18 -32.39
CA ASP A 177 14.48 5.06 -32.36
C ASP A 177 14.33 6.32 -33.22
N SER A 178 13.62 6.21 -34.35
CA SER A 178 13.30 7.34 -35.24
C SER A 178 12.48 8.42 -34.52
N SER A 179 11.61 8.02 -33.60
CA SER A 179 10.73 8.90 -32.83
C SER A 179 11.39 9.39 -31.54
N ILE A 180 12.18 8.54 -30.86
CA ILE A 180 12.89 8.89 -29.62
C ILE A 180 14.06 9.85 -29.85
N SER A 181 14.83 9.68 -30.93
CA SER A 181 16.06 10.46 -31.14
C SER A 181 15.82 11.98 -31.14
N PRO A 182 14.77 12.50 -31.81
CA PRO A 182 14.36 13.91 -31.66
C PRO A 182 13.98 14.29 -30.23
N LEU A 183 13.23 13.45 -29.51
CA LEU A 183 12.79 13.70 -28.13
C LEU A 183 13.97 13.82 -27.16
N ARG A 184 14.96 12.91 -27.25
CA ARG A 184 16.19 12.99 -26.44
C ARG A 184 16.98 14.27 -26.73
N LYS A 185 17.06 14.68 -28.00
CA LYS A 185 17.72 15.95 -28.39
C LYS A 185 16.96 17.16 -27.85
N ALA A 186 15.63 17.17 -27.94
CA ALA A 186 14.79 18.23 -27.39
C ALA A 186 14.97 18.33 -25.87
N TRP A 187 14.86 17.20 -25.16
CA TRP A 187 15.08 17.11 -23.72
C TRP A 187 16.46 17.65 -23.32
N SER A 188 17.54 17.16 -23.94
CA SER A 188 18.91 17.58 -23.62
C SER A 188 19.16 19.07 -23.87
N ARG A 189 18.47 19.68 -24.83
CA ARG A 189 18.61 21.12 -25.15
C ARG A 189 17.76 22.00 -24.25
N ASN A 190 16.55 21.55 -23.92
CA ASN A 190 15.51 22.39 -23.33
C ASN A 190 15.25 22.10 -21.84
N CYS A 191 15.78 21.04 -21.23
CA CYS A 191 15.50 20.69 -19.83
C CYS A 191 15.83 21.81 -18.83
N LYS A 192 16.81 22.67 -19.15
CA LYS A 192 17.16 23.86 -18.34
C LYS A 192 16.08 24.94 -18.30
N LYS A 193 15.08 24.85 -19.19
CA LYS A 193 13.91 25.75 -19.21
C LYS A 193 12.81 25.29 -18.23
N TRP A 194 13.01 24.18 -17.52
CA TRP A 194 12.08 23.70 -16.50
C TRP A 194 11.85 24.77 -15.42
N MET A 195 10.60 25.07 -15.13
CA MET A 195 10.19 26.03 -14.12
C MET A 195 9.36 25.32 -13.05
N PRO A 196 9.86 25.19 -11.80
CA PRO A 196 9.16 24.49 -10.71
C PRO A 196 7.77 25.04 -10.38
N GLU A 197 7.51 26.31 -10.67
CA GLU A 197 6.24 26.99 -10.42
C GLU A 197 5.18 26.76 -11.51
N LYS A 198 5.55 26.11 -12.62
CA LYS A 198 4.62 25.82 -13.72
C LYS A 198 4.00 24.42 -13.57
N PRO A 199 2.76 24.22 -14.04
CA PRO A 199 2.17 22.89 -14.15
C PRO A 199 3.11 21.92 -14.86
N PHE A 200 3.10 20.65 -14.44
CA PHE A 200 4.04 19.66 -14.93
C PHE A 200 3.90 19.46 -16.44
N ARG A 201 2.66 19.42 -16.94
CA ARG A 201 2.34 19.35 -18.38
C ARG A 201 2.96 20.49 -19.17
N ASP A 202 2.84 21.72 -18.69
CA ASP A 202 3.34 22.91 -19.39
C ASP A 202 4.86 22.88 -19.53
N ASN A 203 5.57 22.39 -18.52
CA ASN A 203 7.01 22.18 -18.60
C ASN A 203 7.37 21.15 -19.69
N LEU A 204 6.67 20.02 -19.77
CA LEU A 204 6.92 19.02 -20.81
C LEU A 204 6.60 19.55 -22.21
N VAL A 205 5.47 20.24 -22.39
CA VAL A 205 5.10 20.89 -23.66
C VAL A 205 6.17 21.90 -24.09
N CYS A 206 6.65 22.72 -23.16
CA CYS A 206 7.73 23.67 -23.41
C CYS A 206 9.05 22.99 -23.84
N ILE A 207 9.39 21.86 -23.21
CA ILE A 207 10.62 21.12 -23.50
C ILE A 207 10.55 20.42 -24.85
N PHE A 208 9.44 19.73 -25.13
CA PHE A 208 9.26 18.96 -26.34
C PHE A 208 8.87 19.81 -27.56
N GLY A 209 8.23 20.97 -27.33
CA GLY A 209 7.83 21.89 -28.38
C GLY A 209 6.60 21.43 -29.16
N PHE A 210 5.77 20.57 -28.58
CA PHE A 210 4.50 20.12 -29.15
C PHE A 210 3.48 19.81 -28.05
N GLU A 211 2.21 19.80 -28.42
CA GLU A 211 1.11 19.45 -27.52
C GLU A 211 1.12 17.96 -27.20
N LEU A 212 1.15 17.63 -25.91
CA LEU A 212 1.06 16.25 -25.45
C LEU A 212 -0.34 15.69 -25.69
N PRO A 213 -0.47 14.39 -25.98
CA PRO A 213 -1.80 13.81 -26.07
C PRO A 213 -2.51 13.96 -24.71
N LYS A 214 -3.82 14.14 -24.76
CA LYS A 214 -4.65 14.03 -23.56
C LYS A 214 -4.85 12.54 -23.29
N GLY A 215 -5.02 12.19 -22.01
CA GLY A 215 -5.57 10.88 -21.69
C GLY A 215 -6.92 10.72 -22.39
N PRO A 216 -7.41 9.48 -22.58
CA PRO A 216 -8.82 9.31 -22.92
C PRO A 216 -9.63 10.18 -21.97
N ASP A 217 -10.60 10.95 -22.49
CA ASP A 217 -11.59 11.60 -21.66
C ASP A 217 -12.29 10.47 -20.92
N THR A 218 -11.78 10.11 -19.74
CA THR A 218 -12.66 9.76 -18.65
C THR A 218 -13.51 11.00 -18.49
N GLU A 219 -14.63 11.05 -19.22
CA GLU A 219 -15.88 11.32 -18.55
C GLU A 219 -15.70 10.73 -17.15
N LYS A 220 -15.71 11.60 -16.16
CA LYS A 220 -15.86 11.19 -14.78
C LYS A 220 -17.20 10.44 -14.70
N ASP A 221 -17.25 9.23 -15.20
CA ASP A 221 -17.87 8.15 -14.48
C ASP A 221 -16.88 7.92 -13.33
N GLU A 222 -16.89 8.61 -12.18
CA GLU A 222 -17.98 8.85 -11.22
C GLU A 222 -19.23 7.96 -11.27
N GLN A 223 -19.36 6.99 -12.19
CA GLN A 223 -19.76 5.64 -11.81
C GLN A 223 -18.60 5.05 -11.04
N GLN A 224 -18.50 5.53 -9.80
CA GLN A 224 -18.16 4.75 -8.63
C GLN A 224 -18.14 3.25 -8.97
N VAL A 225 -16.95 2.70 -9.22
CA VAL A 225 -16.81 1.28 -9.58
C VAL A 225 -17.12 0.46 -8.34
N GLU A 226 -18.38 0.11 -8.18
CA GLU A 226 -18.87 -0.71 -7.08
C GLU A 226 -18.53 -2.18 -7.34
N CYS A 227 -18.18 -2.88 -6.27
CA CYS A 227 -18.03 -4.32 -6.34
C CYS A 227 -19.35 -4.98 -6.77
N GLY A 228 -19.31 -5.86 -7.77
CA GLY A 228 -20.48 -6.60 -8.24
C GLY A 228 -21.07 -7.62 -7.26
N ILE A 229 -20.59 -7.69 -6.01
CA ILE A 229 -21.11 -8.62 -5.00
C ILE A 229 -21.67 -7.84 -3.82
N CYS A 230 -20.85 -6.98 -3.19
CA CYS A 230 -21.29 -6.21 -2.03
C CYS A 230 -21.88 -4.85 -2.39
N TYR A 231 -21.83 -4.43 -3.66
CA TYR A 231 -22.27 -3.12 -4.15
C TYR A 231 -21.65 -1.93 -3.43
N ALA A 232 -20.55 -2.16 -2.71
CA ALA A 232 -19.78 -1.11 -2.06
C ALA A 232 -18.56 -0.78 -2.92
N GLN A 233 -18.15 0.48 -2.87
CA GLN A 233 -16.89 0.94 -3.48
C GLN A 233 -15.69 0.44 -2.68
N HIS A 234 -15.80 0.54 -1.35
CA HIS A 234 -14.78 0.15 -0.39
C HIS A 234 -15.36 -0.88 0.56
N LEU A 235 -14.57 -1.89 0.91
CA LEU A 235 -14.97 -2.82 1.97
C LEU A 235 -15.16 -2.09 3.30
N PRO A 236 -16.12 -2.50 4.14
CA PRO A 236 -16.31 -1.91 5.46
C PRO A 236 -15.04 -2.07 6.30
N ILE A 237 -14.82 -1.11 7.19
CA ILE A 237 -13.65 -1.12 8.07
C ILE A 237 -13.97 -2.05 9.24
N GLU A 238 -13.69 -3.33 9.06
CA GLU A 238 -13.94 -4.38 10.06
C GLU A 238 -12.69 -5.23 10.27
N ASP A 239 -12.45 -5.61 11.53
CA ASP A 239 -11.25 -6.32 12.01
C ASP A 239 -11.07 -7.70 11.33
N GLU A 240 -12.19 -8.34 10.93
CA GLU A 240 -12.20 -9.65 10.28
C GLU A 240 -11.63 -9.65 8.84
N LEU A 241 -11.55 -8.48 8.18
CA LEU A 241 -11.16 -8.34 6.77
C LEU A 241 -9.64 -8.07 6.58
N GLY A 242 -8.88 -7.86 7.65
CA GLY A 242 -7.41 -7.75 7.61
C GLY A 242 -6.88 -6.69 6.62
N THR A 243 -5.91 -7.05 5.77
CA THR A 243 -5.26 -6.15 4.79
C THR A 243 -6.17 -5.68 3.65
N LYS A 244 -7.42 -6.13 3.62
CA LYS A 244 -8.41 -5.80 2.59
C LYS A 244 -9.53 -4.89 3.12
N SER A 245 -9.48 -4.55 4.40
CA SER A 245 -10.36 -3.58 5.06
C SER A 245 -10.20 -2.20 4.40
N GLY A 246 -11.31 -1.57 4.00
CA GLY A 246 -11.28 -0.28 3.28
C GLY A 246 -10.73 -0.31 1.85
N CYS A 247 -10.37 -1.48 1.30
CA CYS A 247 -9.85 -1.56 -0.07
C CYS A 247 -10.94 -1.27 -1.12
N ALA A 248 -10.55 -0.54 -2.17
CA ALA A 248 -11.32 -0.43 -3.40
C ALA A 248 -11.31 -1.77 -4.17
N THR A 249 -12.14 -1.88 -5.21
CA THR A 249 -12.15 -3.06 -6.09
C THR A 249 -10.78 -3.29 -6.71
N ASP A 250 -10.23 -4.50 -6.56
CA ASP A 250 -8.88 -4.88 -6.98
C ASP A 250 -8.87 -6.12 -7.90
N TYR A 251 -10.04 -6.62 -8.30
CA TYR A 251 -10.22 -7.69 -9.28
C TYR A 251 -11.24 -7.28 -10.35
N GLN A 252 -10.97 -7.58 -11.62
CA GLN A 252 -11.88 -7.31 -12.74
C GLN A 252 -12.01 -8.56 -13.62
N CYS A 253 -13.22 -8.85 -14.09
CA CYS A 253 -13.46 -9.96 -15.00
C CYS A 253 -12.79 -9.72 -16.36
N ASP A 254 -12.03 -10.70 -16.86
CA ASP A 254 -11.28 -10.62 -18.12
C ASP A 254 -12.16 -10.61 -19.38
N ASN A 255 -13.44 -11.01 -19.27
CA ASN A 255 -14.37 -10.94 -20.38
C ASN A 255 -14.71 -9.47 -20.68
N ALA A 256 -14.24 -8.96 -21.81
CA ALA A 256 -14.44 -7.57 -22.25
C ALA A 256 -15.93 -7.16 -22.32
N ASN A 257 -16.84 -8.08 -22.62
CA ASN A 257 -18.29 -7.83 -22.65
C ASN A 257 -18.92 -7.77 -21.24
N CYS A 258 -18.18 -8.16 -20.20
CA CYS A 258 -18.63 -8.13 -18.81
C CYS A 258 -17.92 -7.03 -18.02
N SER A 259 -16.58 -7.08 -17.96
CA SER A 259 -15.71 -6.09 -17.32
C SER A 259 -16.09 -5.70 -15.88
N ARG A 260 -16.87 -6.54 -15.17
CA ARG A 260 -17.36 -6.26 -13.81
C ARG A 260 -16.21 -6.31 -12.81
N ALA A 261 -16.17 -5.34 -11.90
CA ALA A 261 -15.16 -5.22 -10.86
C ALA A 261 -15.64 -5.81 -9.53
N PHE A 262 -14.70 -6.31 -8.73
CA PHE A 262 -14.94 -6.93 -7.43
C PHE A 262 -13.80 -6.61 -6.47
N HIS A 263 -14.08 -6.63 -5.17
CA HIS A 263 -13.02 -6.85 -4.19
C HIS A 263 -12.58 -8.32 -4.27
N SER A 264 -11.28 -8.56 -4.18
CA SER A 264 -10.68 -9.90 -4.19
C SER A 264 -11.29 -10.77 -3.09
N LEU A 265 -11.57 -10.21 -1.92
CA LEU A 265 -12.27 -10.94 -0.85
C LEU A 265 -13.66 -11.39 -1.28
N CYS A 266 -14.49 -10.45 -1.77
CA CYS A 266 -15.85 -10.75 -2.19
C CYS A 266 -15.90 -11.87 -3.23
N ILE A 267 -15.03 -11.82 -4.25
CA ILE A 267 -15.01 -12.83 -5.30
C ILE A 267 -14.40 -14.16 -4.83
N ILE A 268 -13.41 -14.14 -3.93
CA ILE A 268 -12.86 -15.36 -3.31
C ILE A 268 -13.93 -16.07 -2.48
N ASP A 269 -14.65 -15.34 -1.63
CA ASP A 269 -15.69 -15.92 -0.77
C ASP A 269 -16.87 -16.44 -1.59
N TRP A 270 -17.27 -15.70 -2.64
CA TRP A 270 -18.24 -16.18 -3.62
C TRP A 270 -17.80 -17.50 -4.26
N LEU A 271 -16.57 -17.57 -4.79
CA LEU A 271 -16.05 -18.77 -5.42
C LEU A 271 -15.95 -19.94 -4.44
N ARG A 272 -15.57 -19.71 -3.18
CA ARG A 272 -15.54 -20.74 -2.13
C ARG A 272 -16.92 -21.30 -1.79
N SER A 273 -17.99 -20.54 -2.00
CA SER A 273 -19.37 -20.99 -1.78
C SER A 273 -19.91 -21.92 -2.88
N ILE A 274 -19.24 -21.98 -4.04
CA ILE A 274 -19.68 -22.76 -5.20
C ILE A 274 -18.99 -24.13 -5.24
N THR A 275 -19.78 -25.20 -5.36
CA THR A 275 -19.30 -26.59 -5.32
C THR A 275 -18.46 -27.00 -6.54
N THR A 276 -18.60 -26.30 -7.67
CA THR A 276 -17.83 -26.56 -8.90
C THR A 276 -16.51 -25.79 -8.99
N THR A 277 -16.22 -24.91 -8.02
CA THR A 277 -14.96 -24.17 -7.98
C THR A 277 -13.80 -25.13 -7.72
N ARG A 278 -12.74 -25.00 -8.51
CA ARG A 278 -11.50 -25.77 -8.35
C ARG A 278 -10.43 -24.88 -7.73
N GLN A 279 -9.64 -25.42 -6.82
CA GLN A 279 -8.47 -24.74 -6.28
C GLN A 279 -7.21 -25.46 -6.77
N SER A 280 -6.22 -24.69 -7.25
CA SER A 280 -4.86 -25.18 -7.50
C SER A 280 -3.88 -24.22 -6.85
N PHE A 281 -3.12 -24.72 -5.87
CA PHE A 281 -2.24 -23.91 -5.01
C PHE A 281 -2.99 -22.71 -4.39
N ASP A 282 -2.53 -21.50 -4.70
CA ASP A 282 -3.05 -20.22 -4.27
C ASP A 282 -3.98 -19.59 -5.31
N VAL A 283 -4.57 -20.36 -6.24
CA VAL A 283 -5.49 -19.84 -7.25
C VAL A 283 -6.82 -20.62 -7.25
N LEU A 284 -7.93 -19.89 -7.18
CA LEU A 284 -9.29 -20.41 -7.40
C LEU A 284 -9.69 -20.25 -8.86
N PHE A 285 -10.23 -21.32 -9.44
CA PHE A 285 -10.78 -21.37 -10.79
C PHE A 285 -12.28 -21.64 -10.69
N GLY A 286 -13.08 -20.73 -11.22
CA GLY A 286 -14.53 -20.85 -11.23
C GLY A 286 -15.15 -20.03 -12.34
N SER A 287 -16.40 -19.62 -12.16
CA SER A 287 -17.15 -18.84 -13.14
C SER A 287 -17.50 -17.46 -12.59
N CYS A 288 -17.44 -16.43 -13.44
CA CYS A 288 -17.87 -15.08 -13.11
C CYS A 288 -19.37 -15.07 -12.73
N PRO A 289 -19.77 -14.41 -11.62
CA PRO A 289 -21.17 -14.34 -11.20
C PRO A 289 -22.12 -13.70 -12.23
N TYR A 290 -21.58 -12.88 -13.14
CA TYR A 290 -22.38 -12.11 -14.09
C TYR A 290 -22.45 -12.74 -15.48
N CYS A 291 -21.31 -13.14 -16.04
CA CYS A 291 -21.25 -13.65 -17.41
C CYS A 291 -21.01 -15.16 -17.50
N SER A 292 -20.82 -15.84 -16.37
CA SER A 292 -20.51 -17.28 -16.28
C SER A 292 -19.19 -17.73 -16.95
N GLU A 293 -18.43 -16.81 -17.55
CA GLU A 293 -17.12 -17.11 -18.14
C GLU A 293 -16.10 -17.55 -17.07
N PRO A 294 -15.11 -18.39 -17.45
CA PRO A 294 -14.06 -18.82 -16.53
C PRO A 294 -13.26 -17.66 -15.96
N ILE A 295 -13.03 -17.71 -14.64
CA ILE A 295 -12.19 -16.74 -13.92
C ILE A 295 -11.13 -17.47 -13.08
N ALA A 296 -9.96 -16.85 -12.94
CA ALA A 296 -8.88 -17.30 -12.08
C ALA A 296 -8.51 -16.20 -11.08
N VAL A 297 -8.66 -16.49 -9.79
CA VAL A 297 -8.45 -15.51 -8.70
C VAL A 297 -7.38 -16.01 -7.76
N LYS A 298 -6.34 -15.21 -7.53
CA LYS A 298 -5.26 -15.54 -6.60
C LYS A 298 -5.68 -15.29 -5.14
N ILE A 299 -5.63 -16.33 -4.32
CA ILE A 299 -5.78 -16.28 -2.88
C ILE A 299 -4.48 -15.74 -2.28
N ASN A 300 -4.45 -14.46 -1.92
CA ASN A 300 -3.39 -13.92 -1.09
C ASN A 300 -3.67 -14.35 0.36
N ASN A 301 -3.17 -15.51 0.76
CA ASN A 301 -3.25 -15.97 2.15
C ASN A 301 -2.39 -15.06 3.04
N THR A 302 -3.01 -14.09 3.70
CA THR A 302 -2.45 -13.43 4.89
C THR A 302 -3.08 -14.03 6.16
N ARG A 303 -3.16 -15.37 6.22
CA ARG A 303 -3.40 -16.11 7.46
C ARG A 303 -2.09 -16.81 7.87
N SER A 304 -1.35 -16.12 8.72
CA SER A 304 -0.31 -16.68 9.60
C SER A 304 -0.12 -15.72 10.75
#